data_AF-A0A6A7CAE9-F1
#
_entry.id   AF-A0A6A7CAE9-F1
#
_cell.length_a   1.000
_cell.length_b   1.000
_cell.length_c   1.000
_cell.angle_alpha   90.00
_cell.angle_beta   90.00
_cell.angle_gamma   90.00
#
_symmetry.space_group_name_H-M   'P 1'
#
loop_
_entity.id
_entity.type
_entity.pdbx_description
1 polymer ?
#
loop_
_entity_poly.entity_id
_entity_poly.type
_entity_poly.pdbx_seq_one_letter_code
_entity_poly.pdbx_strand_id
1 'polypeptide(L)'
;MPDPRITSPELLNVLTTAADAHSTANAILDLTHPPPPTPSTPQDTTTTDTLSTLHKTLIAQLAQLRGQQRTALLSIRTTRAETASSRREIDGLHLQLQNLVYEQRHLASEIASCEGFEHRYMTLPLVSEKEFFEEFPECKGAGEHEVMTRRIEDELSKRQTLEEERIALVKKKEGLVKLNKARREELAKLDAELERWTNGQVNVRRLFEVHEGSNKMTGRG
;
A
#
# COMPACT_ATOMS: atom_id res chain seq x y z
N MET A 1 -3.82 -69.21 -4.36
CA MET A 1 -5.04 -68.38 -4.23
C MET A 1 -4.60 -66.93 -4.14
N PRO A 2 -5.12 -66.03 -5.00
CA PRO A 2 -4.75 -64.61 -4.95
C PRO A 2 -5.23 -63.96 -3.65
N ASP A 3 -4.45 -63.00 -3.14
CA ASP A 3 -4.68 -62.30 -1.87
C ASP A 3 -6.01 -61.49 -1.91
N PRO A 4 -6.85 -61.51 -0.85
CA PRO A 4 -8.19 -60.89 -0.86
C PRO A 4 -8.18 -59.35 -0.88
N ARG A 5 -7.00 -58.72 -0.84
CA ARG A 5 -6.82 -57.26 -0.82
C ARG A 5 -6.62 -56.65 -2.20
N ILE A 6 -6.49 -57.47 -3.24
CA ILE A 6 -6.28 -57.01 -4.62
C ILE A 6 -7.63 -56.98 -5.33
N THR A 7 -8.18 -55.79 -5.54
CA THR A 7 -9.50 -55.59 -6.17
C THR A 7 -9.40 -55.16 -7.64
N SER A 8 -8.24 -54.66 -8.10
CA SER A 8 -8.12 -54.14 -9.46
C SER A 8 -8.13 -55.25 -10.51
N PRO A 9 -9.04 -55.20 -11.51
CA PRO A 9 -9.21 -56.28 -12.48
C PRO A 9 -7.97 -56.50 -13.36
N GLU A 10 -7.25 -55.43 -13.69
CA GLU A 10 -6.00 -55.53 -14.45
C GLU A 10 -4.90 -56.26 -13.67
N LEU A 11 -4.79 -55.99 -12.37
CA LEU A 11 -3.75 -56.58 -11.53
C LEU A 11 -4.08 -58.04 -11.19
N LEU A 12 -5.36 -58.36 -11.04
CA LEU A 12 -5.83 -59.74 -10.96
C LEU A 12 -5.50 -60.52 -12.24
N ASN A 13 -5.72 -59.94 -13.41
CA ASN A 13 -5.37 -60.57 -14.69
C ASN A 13 -3.85 -60.80 -14.85
N VAL A 14 -3.01 -59.88 -14.39
CA VAL A 14 -1.55 -60.07 -14.38
C VAL A 14 -1.17 -61.20 -13.43
N LEU A 15 -1.76 -61.23 -12.23
CA LEU A 15 -1.46 -62.23 -11.21
C LEU A 15 -1.89 -63.64 -11.63
N THR A 16 -3.04 -63.79 -12.29
CA THR A 16 -3.48 -65.08 -12.86
C THR A 16 -2.55 -65.54 -13.98
N THR A 17 -2.25 -64.66 -14.94
CA THR A 17 -1.32 -64.98 -16.05
C THR A 17 0.06 -65.38 -15.53
N ALA A 18 0.54 -64.74 -14.45
CA ALA A 18 1.82 -65.07 -13.81
C ALA A 18 1.78 -66.40 -13.07
N ALA A 19 0.69 -66.70 -12.35
CA ALA A 19 0.49 -67.99 -11.70
C ALA A 19 0.42 -69.13 -12.72
N ASP A 20 -0.28 -68.91 -13.83
CA ASP A 20 -0.39 -69.88 -14.92
C ASP A 20 0.95 -70.12 -15.62
N ALA A 21 1.74 -69.07 -15.87
CA ALA A 21 3.10 -69.18 -16.41
C ALA A 21 4.06 -69.93 -15.48
N HIS A 22 3.93 -69.72 -14.17
CA HIS A 22 4.71 -70.43 -13.17
C HIS A 22 4.32 -71.92 -13.09
N SER A 23 3.01 -72.22 -13.17
CA SER A 23 2.51 -73.58 -13.20
C SER A 23 2.98 -74.35 -14.44
N THR A 24 2.95 -73.72 -15.62
CA THR A 24 3.43 -74.34 -16.87
C THR A 24 4.94 -74.55 -16.86
N ALA A 25 5.72 -73.62 -16.31
CA ALA A 25 7.16 -73.78 -16.14
C ALA A 25 7.52 -74.96 -15.23
N ASN A 26 6.82 -75.13 -14.10
CA ASN A 26 7.02 -76.28 -13.22
C ASN A 26 6.66 -77.61 -13.90
N ALA A 27 5.56 -77.65 -14.66
CA ALA A 27 5.17 -78.83 -15.41
C ALA A 27 6.19 -79.24 -16.48
N ILE A 28 6.85 -78.27 -17.14
CA ILE A 28 7.96 -78.55 -18.06
C ILE A 28 9.16 -79.12 -17.30
N LEU A 29 9.48 -78.56 -16.12
CA LEU A 29 10.61 -78.99 -15.28
C LEU A 29 10.43 -80.46 -14.84
N ASP A 30 9.24 -80.83 -14.38
CA ASP A 30 8.86 -82.19 -13.99
C ASP A 30 9.00 -83.20 -15.16
N LEU A 31 8.72 -82.78 -16.40
CA LEU A 31 8.87 -83.62 -17.60
C LEU A 31 10.33 -83.75 -18.05
N THR A 32 11.17 -82.74 -17.80
CA THR A 32 12.60 -82.75 -18.17
C THR A 32 13.50 -83.42 -17.13
N HIS A 33 13.05 -83.52 -15.88
CA HIS A 33 13.78 -84.16 -14.79
C HIS A 33 12.91 -85.25 -14.13
N PRO A 34 12.75 -86.42 -14.76
CA PRO A 34 11.98 -87.51 -14.18
C PRO A 34 12.67 -88.07 -12.91
N PRO A 35 11.91 -88.52 -11.89
CA PRO A 35 12.46 -89.29 -10.76
C PRO A 35 13.10 -90.62 -11.22
N PRO A 36 14.00 -91.24 -10.41
CA PRO A 36 14.77 -92.42 -10.81
C PRO A 36 13.89 -93.61 -11.27
N PRO A 37 14.40 -94.49 -12.15
CA PRO A 37 13.57 -95.31 -13.03
C PRO A 37 12.77 -96.38 -12.29
N THR A 38 11.46 -96.43 -12.57
CA THR A 38 10.64 -97.64 -12.42
C THR A 38 10.50 -98.37 -13.77
N PRO A 39 10.64 -99.70 -13.81
CA PRO A 39 10.77 -100.47 -15.05
C PRO A 39 9.41 -100.74 -15.70
N SER A 40 8.83 -99.74 -16.37
CA SER A 40 7.79 -99.92 -17.39
C SER A 40 7.26 -98.58 -17.92
N THR A 41 7.85 -98.00 -18.97
CA THR A 41 7.12 -97.04 -19.80
C THR A 41 7.65 -97.04 -21.25
N PRO A 42 6.77 -97.17 -22.26
CA PRO A 42 7.11 -96.88 -23.66
C PRO A 42 7.30 -95.36 -23.84
N GLN A 43 8.50 -94.93 -24.22
CA GLN A 43 8.84 -93.55 -24.65
C GLN A 43 9.12 -93.59 -26.16
N ASP A 44 8.74 -92.63 -27.02
CA ASP A 44 9.44 -91.34 -27.15
C ASP A 44 8.63 -90.24 -27.91
N THR A 45 7.48 -90.55 -28.52
CA THR A 45 6.76 -89.58 -29.38
C THR A 45 5.73 -88.74 -28.63
N THR A 46 5.01 -89.33 -27.68
CA THR A 46 3.93 -88.62 -26.98
C THR A 46 4.45 -87.59 -25.98
N THR A 47 5.58 -87.89 -25.33
CA THR A 47 6.23 -86.99 -24.35
C THR A 47 6.83 -85.76 -25.02
N THR A 48 7.45 -85.93 -26.19
CA THR A 48 8.04 -84.85 -26.98
C THR A 48 6.97 -83.90 -27.54
N ASP A 49 5.83 -84.43 -27.99
CA ASP A 49 4.68 -83.61 -28.40
C ASP A 49 4.08 -82.81 -27.24
N THR A 50 3.89 -83.42 -26.06
CA THR A 50 3.40 -82.70 -24.85
C THR A 50 4.35 -81.61 -24.38
N LEU A 51 5.67 -81.85 -24.45
CA LEU A 51 6.67 -80.86 -24.09
C LEU A 51 6.63 -79.66 -25.06
N SER A 52 6.49 -79.92 -26.36
CA SER A 52 6.42 -78.86 -27.37
C SER A 52 5.20 -77.95 -27.20
N THR A 53 4.05 -78.51 -26.80
CA THR A 53 2.80 -77.77 -26.59
C THR A 53 2.86 -76.93 -25.31
N LEU A 54 3.42 -77.47 -24.22
CA LEU A 54 3.66 -76.72 -22.99
C LEU A 54 4.65 -75.58 -23.21
N HIS A 55 5.72 -75.81 -23.97
CA HIS A 55 6.70 -74.77 -24.30
C HIS A 55 6.05 -73.61 -25.08
N LYS A 56 5.22 -73.92 -26.08
CA LYS A 56 4.45 -72.89 -26.83
C LYS A 56 3.51 -72.11 -25.91
N THR A 57 2.86 -72.80 -24.96
CA THR A 57 1.94 -72.17 -23.99
C THR A 57 2.70 -71.23 -23.05
N LEU A 58 3.86 -71.64 -22.53
CA LEU A 58 4.71 -70.79 -21.68
C LEU A 58 5.19 -69.54 -22.43
N ILE A 59 5.62 -69.67 -23.69
CA ILE A 59 6.03 -68.52 -24.50
C ILE A 59 4.86 -67.54 -24.68
N ALA A 60 3.64 -68.05 -24.94
CA ALA A 60 2.45 -67.21 -25.08
C ALA A 60 2.11 -66.46 -23.77
N GLN A 61 2.15 -67.14 -22.63
CA GLN A 61 1.91 -66.54 -21.32
C GLN A 61 2.96 -65.48 -20.97
N LEU A 62 4.24 -65.74 -21.25
CA LEU A 62 5.32 -64.76 -21.07
C LEU A 62 5.17 -63.54 -22.01
N ALA A 63 4.69 -63.74 -23.24
CA ALA A 63 4.40 -62.64 -24.15
C ALA A 63 3.24 -61.77 -23.63
N GLN A 64 2.19 -62.40 -23.08
CA GLN A 64 1.06 -61.71 -22.46
C GLN A 64 1.50 -60.89 -21.24
N LEU A 65 2.31 -61.46 -20.35
CA LEU A 65 2.85 -60.74 -19.19
C LEU A 65 3.70 -59.52 -19.58
N ARG A 66 4.57 -59.67 -20.59
CA ARG A 66 5.35 -58.54 -21.12
C ARG A 66 4.46 -57.46 -21.73
N GLY A 67 3.39 -57.86 -22.41
CA GLY A 67 2.37 -56.96 -22.95
C GLY A 67 1.69 -56.17 -21.85
N GLN A 68 1.19 -56.85 -20.82
CA GLN A 68 0.55 -56.22 -19.65
C GLN A 68 1.50 -55.27 -18.93
N GLN A 69 2.76 -55.66 -18.70
CA GLN A 69 3.77 -54.79 -18.10
C GLN A 69 4.02 -53.53 -18.93
N ARG A 70 4.07 -53.65 -20.27
CA ARG A 70 4.22 -52.49 -21.16
C ARG A 70 3.02 -51.55 -21.06
N THR A 71 1.80 -52.09 -21.01
CA THR A 71 0.58 -51.27 -20.85
C THR A 71 0.56 -50.53 -19.51
N ALA A 72 0.94 -51.19 -18.41
CA ALA A 72 1.05 -50.55 -17.09
C ALA A 72 2.13 -49.45 -17.07
N LEU A 73 3.28 -49.67 -17.69
CA LEU A 73 4.32 -48.63 -17.80
C LEU A 73 3.86 -47.43 -18.63
N LEU A 74 3.04 -47.65 -19.66
CA LEU A 74 2.45 -46.58 -20.45
C LEU A 74 1.42 -45.80 -19.64
N SER A 75 0.53 -46.45 -18.90
CA SER A 75 -0.47 -45.76 -18.06
C SER A 75 0.17 -44.95 -16.93
N ILE A 76 1.26 -45.43 -16.33
CA ILE A 76 2.04 -44.66 -15.36
C ILE A 76 2.65 -43.40 -16.00
N ARG A 77 3.14 -43.50 -17.24
CA ARG A 77 3.71 -42.36 -17.96
C ARG A 77 2.64 -41.34 -18.34
N THR A 78 1.47 -41.77 -18.80
CA THR A 78 0.36 -40.87 -19.15
C THR A 78 -0.15 -40.14 -17.92
N THR A 79 -0.45 -40.86 -16.84
CA THR A 79 -0.93 -40.26 -15.57
C THR A 79 0.09 -39.28 -14.97
N ARG A 80 1.39 -39.59 -15.05
CA ARG A 80 2.45 -38.66 -14.64
C ARG A 80 2.49 -37.40 -15.50
N ALA A 81 2.33 -37.54 -16.83
CA ALA A 81 2.31 -36.41 -17.74
C ALA A 81 1.08 -35.52 -17.52
N GLU A 82 -0.09 -36.11 -17.34
CA GLU A 82 -1.35 -35.42 -17.03
C GLU A 82 -1.23 -34.65 -15.71
N THR A 83 -0.81 -35.32 -14.64
CA THR A 83 -0.62 -34.68 -13.32
C THR A 83 0.39 -33.54 -13.39
N ALA A 84 1.48 -33.71 -14.14
CA ALA A 84 2.47 -32.66 -14.34
C ALA A 84 1.91 -31.47 -15.15
N SER A 85 1.04 -31.73 -16.13
CA SER A 85 0.36 -30.67 -16.89
C SER A 85 -0.58 -29.86 -15.99
N SER A 86 -1.45 -30.53 -15.25
CA SER A 86 -2.37 -29.86 -14.31
C SER A 86 -1.61 -29.08 -13.24
N ARG A 87 -0.49 -29.60 -12.73
CA ARG A 87 0.36 -28.87 -11.79
C ARG A 87 0.92 -27.58 -12.39
N ARG A 88 1.41 -27.62 -13.63
CA ARG A 88 1.93 -26.41 -14.32
C ARG A 88 0.83 -25.36 -14.52
N GLU A 89 -0.38 -25.79 -14.85
CA GLU A 89 -1.53 -24.89 -14.98
C GLU A 89 -1.85 -24.21 -13.65
N ILE A 90 -1.89 -24.98 -12.55
CA ILE A 90 -2.09 -24.45 -11.19
C ILE A 90 -0.99 -23.46 -10.82
N ASP A 91 0.28 -23.79 -11.09
CA ASP A 91 1.41 -22.91 -10.81
C ASP A 91 1.28 -21.58 -11.60
N GLY A 92 0.83 -21.64 -12.85
CA GLY A 92 0.56 -20.46 -13.68
C GLY A 92 -0.59 -19.59 -13.15
N LEU A 93 -1.70 -20.20 -12.75
CA LEU A 93 -2.83 -19.50 -12.14
C LEU A 93 -2.45 -18.88 -10.78
N HIS A 94 -1.62 -19.56 -9.99
CA HIS A 94 -1.13 -19.05 -8.72
C HIS A 94 -0.29 -17.79 -8.90
N LEU A 95 0.57 -17.76 -9.91
CA LEU A 95 1.34 -16.56 -10.27
C LEU A 95 0.43 -15.40 -10.68
N GLN A 96 -0.60 -15.66 -11.50
CA GLN A 96 -1.56 -14.64 -11.89
C GLN A 96 -2.34 -14.09 -10.68
N LEU A 97 -2.76 -14.97 -9.76
CA LEU A 97 -3.40 -14.56 -8.51
C LEU A 97 -2.48 -13.68 -7.66
N GLN A 98 -1.20 -14.04 -7.55
CA GLN A 98 -0.23 -13.26 -6.80
C GLN A 98 -0.03 -11.86 -7.40
N ASN A 99 0.00 -11.74 -8.73
CA ASN A 99 0.05 -10.45 -9.41
C ASN A 99 -1.18 -9.58 -9.08
N LEU A 100 -2.38 -10.17 -9.15
CA LEU A 100 -3.62 -9.46 -8.81
C LEU A 100 -3.67 -9.01 -7.34
N VAL A 101 -3.20 -9.85 -6.41
CA VAL A 101 -3.11 -9.49 -4.99
C VAL A 101 -2.14 -8.33 -4.77
N TYR A 102 -1.02 -8.32 -5.50
CA TYR A 102 -0.09 -7.20 -5.45
C TYR A 102 -0.74 -5.92 -5.99
N GLU A 103 -1.36 -5.97 -7.16
CA GLU A 103 -2.06 -4.84 -7.77
C GLU A 103 -3.15 -4.28 -6.84
N GLN A 104 -3.97 -5.16 -6.24
CA GLN A 104 -5.00 -4.76 -5.29
C GLN A 104 -4.41 -4.01 -4.09
N ARG A 105 -3.34 -4.54 -3.49
CA ARG A 105 -2.69 -3.89 -2.34
C ARG A 105 -2.06 -2.56 -2.72
N HIS A 106 -1.44 -2.49 -3.90
CA HIS A 106 -0.86 -1.26 -4.42
C HIS A 106 -1.93 -0.18 -4.61
N LEU A 107 -3.01 -0.50 -5.32
CA LEU A 107 -4.14 0.42 -5.53
C LEU A 107 -4.80 0.83 -4.22
N ALA A 108 -5.01 -0.11 -3.28
CA ALA A 108 -5.58 0.20 -1.97
C ALA A 108 -4.69 1.16 -1.18
N SER A 109 -3.36 0.99 -1.26
CA SER A 109 -2.41 1.91 -0.63
C SER A 109 -2.42 3.29 -1.29
N GLU A 110 -2.54 3.37 -2.61
CA GLU A 110 -2.65 4.65 -3.32
C GLU A 110 -3.96 5.37 -2.97
N ILE A 111 -5.09 4.65 -2.94
CA ILE A 111 -6.38 5.19 -2.52
C ILE A 111 -6.28 5.73 -1.09
N ALA A 112 -5.74 4.95 -0.15
CA ALA A 112 -5.56 5.40 1.23
C ALA A 112 -4.66 6.65 1.32
N SER A 113 -3.63 6.75 0.49
CA SER A 113 -2.78 7.95 0.42
C SER A 113 -3.52 9.16 -0.14
N CYS A 114 -4.41 8.96 -1.11
CA CYS A 114 -5.24 10.02 -1.68
C CYS A 114 -6.33 10.48 -0.70
N GLU A 115 -6.98 9.54 -0.01
CA GLU A 115 -8.00 9.82 1.01
C GLU A 115 -7.40 10.48 2.26
N GLY A 116 -6.19 10.08 2.65
CA GLY A 116 -5.45 10.69 3.76
C GLY A 116 -4.80 12.04 3.42
N PHE A 117 -4.99 12.56 2.21
CA PHE A 117 -4.43 13.85 1.83
C PHE A 117 -5.13 14.98 2.60
N GLU A 118 -4.40 15.59 3.54
CA GLU A 118 -4.93 16.68 4.34
C GLU A 118 -4.99 17.98 3.50
N HIS A 119 -6.19 18.34 3.07
CA HIS A 119 -6.39 19.58 2.34
C HIS A 119 -6.31 20.78 3.29
N ARG A 120 -5.54 21.81 2.91
CA ARG A 120 -5.36 23.03 3.74
C ARG A 120 -6.67 23.68 4.15
N TYR A 121 -7.70 23.67 3.31
CA TYR A 121 -8.97 24.31 3.62
C TYR A 121 -9.75 23.65 4.77
N MET A 122 -9.44 22.39 5.10
CA MET A 122 -10.04 21.68 6.24
C MET A 122 -9.56 22.21 7.59
N THR A 123 -8.38 22.83 7.64
CA THR A 123 -7.80 23.41 8.87
C THR A 123 -7.97 24.92 8.95
N LEU A 124 -8.59 25.55 7.95
CA LEU A 124 -8.83 26.98 7.96
C LEU A 124 -9.92 27.33 8.99
N PRO A 125 -9.70 28.32 9.87
CA PRO A 125 -10.73 28.81 10.78
C PRO A 125 -11.73 29.65 9.97
N LEU A 126 -12.78 28.99 9.49
CA LEU A 126 -13.87 29.60 8.74
C LEU A 126 -15.04 29.91 9.67
N VAL A 127 -15.84 30.91 9.28
CA VAL A 127 -17.13 31.21 9.90
C VAL A 127 -18.02 29.96 9.87
N SER A 128 -18.83 29.77 10.92
CA SER A 128 -19.69 28.59 11.01
C SER A 128 -20.72 28.56 9.88
N GLU A 129 -21.21 27.36 9.51
CA GLU A 129 -22.20 27.24 8.42
C GLU A 129 -23.48 28.02 8.71
N LYS A 130 -23.90 28.08 9.97
CA LYS A 130 -25.11 28.80 10.38
C LYS A 130 -24.98 30.29 10.09
N GLU A 131 -23.89 30.90 10.56
CA GLU A 131 -23.59 32.31 10.35
C GLU A 131 -23.41 32.62 8.86
N PHE A 132 -22.72 31.76 8.11
CA PHE A 132 -22.57 31.92 6.66
C PHE A 132 -23.90 31.89 5.93
N PHE A 133 -24.80 30.97 6.27
CA PHE A 133 -26.12 30.85 5.63
C PHE A 133 -27.14 31.91 6.07
N GLU A 134 -26.87 32.63 7.17
CA GLU A 134 -27.63 33.82 7.54
C GLU A 134 -27.29 35.00 6.62
N GLU A 135 -26.00 35.16 6.27
CA GLU A 135 -25.53 36.18 5.33
C GLU A 135 -25.82 35.81 3.87
N PHE A 136 -25.70 34.53 3.51
CA PHE A 136 -25.88 34.01 2.15
C PHE A 136 -26.96 32.92 2.09
N PRO A 137 -28.25 33.28 2.22
CA PRO A 137 -29.35 32.31 2.24
C PRO A 137 -29.53 31.58 0.90
N GLU A 138 -29.09 32.18 -0.19
CA GLU A 138 -29.10 31.63 -1.55
C GLU A 138 -28.18 30.42 -1.74
N CYS A 139 -27.15 30.26 -0.90
CA CYS A 139 -26.26 29.11 -0.93
C CYS A 139 -26.83 27.86 -0.24
N LYS A 140 -27.99 27.94 0.45
CA LYS A 140 -28.58 26.79 1.17
C LYS A 140 -29.01 25.63 0.25
N GLY A 141 -29.26 25.90 -1.03
CA GLY A 141 -29.64 24.90 -2.03
C GLY A 141 -28.51 24.46 -2.96
N ALA A 142 -27.30 25.01 -2.80
CA ALA A 142 -26.15 24.71 -3.64
C ALA A 142 -25.45 23.40 -3.18
N GLY A 143 -24.62 22.82 -4.04
CA GLY A 143 -23.83 21.63 -3.70
C GLY A 143 -22.74 21.95 -2.66
N GLU A 144 -22.36 20.96 -1.85
CA GLU A 144 -21.37 21.13 -0.75
C GLU A 144 -20.07 21.80 -1.19
N HIS A 145 -19.52 21.39 -2.34
CA HIS A 145 -18.29 21.97 -2.89
C HIS A 145 -18.46 23.45 -3.27
N GLU A 146 -19.61 23.81 -3.84
CA GLU A 146 -19.92 25.19 -4.22
C GLU A 146 -20.08 26.07 -2.98
N VAL A 147 -20.80 25.58 -1.96
CA VAL A 147 -20.93 26.25 -0.66
C VAL A 147 -19.56 26.46 -0.03
N MET A 148 -18.71 25.43 -0.01
CA MET A 148 -17.36 25.53 0.55
C MET A 148 -16.49 26.56 -0.19
N THR A 149 -16.57 26.60 -1.52
CA THR A 149 -15.82 27.56 -2.34
C THR A 149 -16.25 28.98 -2.04
N ARG A 150 -17.57 29.24 -2.01
CA ARG A 150 -18.13 30.55 -1.65
C ARG A 150 -17.75 30.98 -0.23
N ARG A 151 -17.74 30.05 0.73
CA ARG A 151 -17.28 30.30 2.11
C ARG A 151 -15.82 30.75 2.16
N ILE A 152 -14.94 30.10 1.39
CA ILE A 152 -13.51 30.47 1.33
C ILE A 152 -13.35 31.85 0.68
N GLU A 153 -14.07 32.13 -0.40
CA GLU A 153 -14.02 33.42 -1.11
C GLU A 153 -14.50 34.58 -0.24
N ASP A 154 -15.59 34.39 0.50
CA ASP A 154 -16.11 35.38 1.45
C ASP A 154 -15.12 35.67 2.58
N GLU A 155 -14.57 34.62 3.21
CA GLU A 155 -13.54 34.78 4.24
C GLU A 155 -12.28 35.48 3.70
N LEU A 156 -11.87 35.17 2.47
CA LEU A 156 -10.76 35.85 1.80
C LEU A 156 -11.05 37.34 1.62
N SER A 157 -12.24 37.69 1.15
CA SER A 157 -12.66 39.09 0.97
C SER A 157 -12.65 39.83 2.31
N LYS A 158 -13.24 39.25 3.36
CA LYS A 158 -13.25 39.79 4.73
C LYS A 158 -11.82 40.01 5.27
N ARG A 159 -10.90 39.07 5.03
CA ARG A 159 -9.50 39.22 5.46
C ARG A 159 -8.75 40.30 4.69
N GLN A 160 -9.03 40.46 3.40
CA GLN A 160 -8.44 41.52 2.59
C GLN A 160 -8.88 42.89 3.09
N THR A 161 -10.18 43.09 3.32
CA THR A 161 -10.70 44.36 3.85
C THR A 161 -10.12 44.67 5.23
N LEU A 162 -10.03 43.68 6.12
CA LEU A 162 -9.42 43.85 7.44
C LEU A 162 -7.93 44.21 7.38
N GLU A 163 -7.17 43.63 6.44
CA GLU A 163 -5.75 43.97 6.27
C GLU A 163 -5.58 45.37 5.67
N GLU A 164 -6.44 45.78 4.73
CA GLU A 164 -6.46 47.15 4.21
C GLU A 164 -6.74 48.18 5.31
N GLU A 165 -7.75 47.91 6.15
CA GLU A 165 -8.07 48.74 7.32
C GLU A 165 -6.91 48.79 8.31
N ARG A 166 -6.28 47.64 8.60
CA ARG A 166 -5.09 47.56 9.45
C ARG A 166 -3.96 48.42 8.89
N ILE A 167 -3.64 48.32 7.61
CA ILE A 167 -2.60 49.12 6.95
C ILE A 167 -2.94 50.62 7.05
N ALA A 168 -4.20 50.98 6.78
CA ALA A 168 -4.65 52.37 6.88
C ALA A 168 -4.53 52.92 8.32
N LEU A 169 -4.90 52.12 9.32
CA LEU A 169 -4.76 52.47 10.74
C LEU A 169 -3.30 52.59 11.17
N VAL A 170 -2.43 51.69 10.71
CA VAL A 170 -0.98 51.75 10.97
C VAL A 170 -0.41 53.05 10.39
N LYS A 171 -0.76 53.40 9.15
CA LYS A 171 -0.32 54.65 8.52
C LYS A 171 -0.80 55.90 9.28
N LYS A 172 -2.06 55.90 9.74
CA LYS A 172 -2.61 56.98 10.58
C LYS A 172 -1.85 57.08 11.91
N LYS A 173 -1.59 55.95 12.57
CA LYS A 173 -0.81 55.88 13.81
C LYS A 173 0.59 56.45 13.62
N GLU A 174 1.30 56.04 12.58
CA GLU A 174 2.63 56.56 12.26
C GLU A 174 2.63 58.07 11.99
N GLY A 175 1.62 58.58 11.27
CA GLY A 175 1.43 60.01 11.05
C GLY A 175 1.23 60.78 12.37
N LEU A 176 0.37 60.28 13.26
CA LEU A 176 0.14 60.88 14.57
C LEU A 176 1.38 60.85 15.46
N VAL A 177 2.16 59.77 15.42
CA VAL A 177 3.42 59.64 16.16
C VAL A 177 4.44 60.68 15.67
N LYS A 178 4.59 60.87 14.35
CA LYS A 178 5.47 61.89 13.77
C LYS A 178 5.03 63.30 14.17
N LEU A 179 3.73 63.59 14.09
CA LEU A 179 3.18 64.89 14.48
C LEU A 179 3.35 65.17 15.98
N ASN A 180 3.13 64.17 16.84
CA ASN A 180 3.40 64.31 18.28
C ASN A 180 4.89 64.57 18.55
N LYS A 181 5.79 63.86 17.84
CA LYS A 181 7.23 64.09 17.96
C LYS A 181 7.62 65.51 17.55
N ALA A 182 7.12 66.00 16.42
CA ALA A 182 7.37 67.36 15.96
C ALA A 182 6.85 68.41 16.96
N ARG A 183 5.62 68.26 17.47
CA ARG A 183 5.08 69.16 18.51
C ARG A 183 5.89 69.13 19.80
N ARG A 184 6.39 67.96 20.23
CA ARG A 184 7.28 67.87 21.40
C ARG A 184 8.58 68.61 21.16
N GLU A 185 9.17 68.50 19.97
CA GLU A 185 10.38 69.24 19.60
C GLU A 185 10.12 70.75 19.52
N GLU A 186 8.97 71.19 19.02
CA GLU A 186 8.54 72.59 19.02
C GLU A 186 8.35 73.14 20.44
N LEU A 187 7.65 72.40 21.31
CA LEU A 187 7.49 72.78 22.72
C LEU A 187 8.85 72.89 23.42
N ALA A 188 9.76 71.95 23.19
CA ALA A 188 11.11 72.01 23.76
C ALA A 188 11.91 73.25 23.27
N LYS A 189 11.68 73.70 22.03
CA LYS A 189 12.28 74.95 21.52
C LYS A 189 11.67 76.18 22.19
N LEU A 190 10.34 76.24 22.32
CA LEU A 190 9.66 77.34 23.01
C LEU A 190 10.07 77.42 24.48
N ASP A 191 10.20 76.29 25.16
CA ASP A 191 10.71 76.22 26.54
C ASP A 191 12.12 76.82 26.63
N ALA A 192 13.01 76.48 25.69
CA ALA A 192 14.35 77.05 25.63
C ALA A 192 14.34 78.57 25.35
N GLU A 193 13.44 79.06 24.50
CA GLU A 193 13.29 80.50 24.24
C GLU A 193 12.75 81.26 25.45
N LEU A 194 11.77 80.71 26.16
CA LEU A 194 11.23 81.28 27.40
C LEU A 194 12.28 81.35 28.50
N GLU A 195 13.10 80.31 28.64
CA GLU A 195 14.26 80.32 29.54
C GLU A 195 15.23 81.46 29.18
N ARG A 196 15.55 81.63 27.88
CA ARG A 196 16.41 82.74 27.43
C ARG A 196 15.79 84.10 27.73
N TRP A 197 14.50 84.28 27.47
CA TRP A 197 13.79 85.54 27.74
C TRP A 197 13.73 85.85 29.23
N THR A 198 13.42 84.85 30.07
CA THR A 198 13.38 84.99 31.53
C THR A 198 14.74 85.37 32.08
N ASN A 199 15.80 84.71 31.63
CA ASN A 199 17.18 85.06 31.99
C ASN A 199 17.55 86.48 31.54
N GLY A 200 17.15 86.89 30.34
CA GLY A 200 17.30 88.25 29.84
C GLY A 200 16.56 89.29 30.71
N GLN A 201 15.31 89.01 31.08
CA GLN A 201 14.51 89.85 31.98
C GLN A 201 15.16 89.99 33.36
N VAL A 202 15.68 88.90 33.94
CA VAL A 202 16.41 88.95 35.22
C VAL A 202 17.65 89.86 35.11
N ASN A 203 18.36 89.82 33.98
CA ASN A 203 19.52 90.69 33.75
C ASN A 203 19.10 92.17 33.62
N VAL A 204 18.04 92.46 32.87
CA VAL A 204 17.50 93.83 32.74
C VAL A 204 16.98 94.36 34.07
N ARG A 205 16.26 93.54 34.85
CA ARG A 205 15.80 93.90 36.20
C ARG A 205 16.98 94.23 37.12
N ARG A 206 18.05 93.42 37.11
CA ARG A 206 19.30 93.71 37.82
C ARG A 206 19.90 95.06 37.41
N LEU A 207 19.90 95.39 36.11
CA LEU A 207 20.40 96.69 35.63
C LEU A 207 19.54 97.86 36.12
N PHE A 208 18.20 97.73 36.11
CA PHE A 208 17.30 98.76 36.63
C PHE A 208 17.42 98.91 38.16
N GLU A 209 17.56 97.82 38.92
CA GLU A 209 17.81 97.87 40.37
C GLU A 209 19.13 98.59 40.70
N VAL A 210 20.19 98.34 39.92
CA VAL A 210 21.47 99.07 40.03
C VAL A 210 21.30 100.55 39.65
N HIS A 211 20.54 100.86 38.61
CA HIS A 211 20.28 102.24 38.18
C HIS A 211 19.41 103.03 39.16
N GLU A 212 18.36 102.43 39.74
CA GLU A 212 17.56 103.02 40.82
C GLU A 212 18.39 103.21 42.10
N GLY A 213 19.30 102.28 42.40
CA GLY A 213 20.28 102.43 43.48
C GLY A 213 21.26 103.57 43.22
N SER A 214 21.69 103.78 41.97
CA SER A 214 22.60 104.86 41.57
C SER A 214 21.90 106.23 41.52
N ASN A 215 20.63 106.29 41.07
CA ASN A 215 19.84 107.53 41.01
C ASN A 215 19.45 108.04 42.42
N LYS A 216 19.28 107.15 43.40
CA LYS A 216 19.21 107.51 44.83
C LYS A 216 20.52 108.11 45.36
N MET A 217 21.65 107.86 44.70
CA MET A 217 22.96 108.38 45.08
C MET A 217 23.28 109.75 44.43
N THR A 218 22.69 110.06 43.26
CA THR A 218 22.92 111.32 42.53
C THR A 218 21.87 112.41 42.77
N GLY A 219 20.70 112.10 43.34
CA GLY A 219 19.67 113.08 43.74
C GLY A 219 19.87 113.72 45.11
N ARG A 220 21.13 113.91 45.54
CA ARG A 220 21.48 114.54 46.82
C ARG A 220 22.58 115.59 46.58
N GLY A 221 22.16 116.71 46.01
CA GLY A 221 22.90 117.95 45.84
C GLY A 221 21.90 119.06 45.65
#